data_AF-A0A379GCQ6-F1
#
_entry.id   AF-A0A379GCQ6-F1
#
_cell.length_a   1.000
_cell.length_b   1.000
_cell.length_c   1.000
_cell.angle_alpha   90.00
_cell.angle_beta   90.00
_cell.angle_gamma   90.00
#
_symmetry.space_group_name_H-M   'P 1'
#
loop_
_entity.id
_entity.type
_entity.pdbx_description
1 polymer ?
#
loop_
_entity_poly.entity_id
_entity_poly.type
_entity_poly.pdbx_seq_one_letter_code
_entity_poly.pdbx_strand_id
1 'polypeptide(L)' 'MAPPLARHFPQRNRIISGLSSALLIVEAGIKSGSLITANYALQQGKELFVLPGLLGDSHFEGKSSVAKTGGEFSLFAR' A
#
# COMPACT_ATOMS: atom_id res chain seq x y z
N MET A 1 1.21 -30.00 5.12
CA MET A 1 0.66 -28.62 5.08
C MET A 1 0.30 -28.30 3.64
N ALA A 2 -0.87 -27.70 3.40
CA ALA A 2 -1.24 -27.29 2.04
C ALA A 2 -0.41 -26.07 1.58
N PRO A 3 0.03 -26.02 0.31
CA PRO A 3 0.80 -24.89 -0.20
C PRO A 3 -0.06 -23.61 -0.30
N PRO A 4 0.55 -22.41 -0.23
CA PRO A 4 -0.18 -21.15 -0.37
C PRO A 4 -0.71 -20.98 -1.80
N LEU A 5 -1.96 -20.51 -1.92
CA LEU A 5 -2.61 -20.26 -3.21
C LEU A 5 -2.60 -18.76 -3.49
N ALA A 6 -2.22 -18.38 -4.71
CA ALA A 6 -2.05 -16.98 -5.09
C ALA A 6 -3.27 -16.10 -4.79
N ARG A 7 -4.48 -16.65 -4.99
CA ARG A 7 -5.76 -15.96 -4.72
C ARG A 7 -5.98 -15.59 -3.23
N HIS A 8 -5.27 -16.21 -2.30
CA HIS A 8 -5.41 -15.92 -0.87
C HIS A 8 -4.63 -14.67 -0.45
N PHE A 9 -3.59 -14.25 -1.18
CA PHE A 9 -2.79 -13.10 -0.78
C PHE A 9 -3.58 -11.78 -0.74
N PRO A 10 -4.42 -11.43 -1.73
CA PRO A 10 -5.28 -10.25 -1.63
C PRO A 10 -6.24 -10.30 -0.44
N GLN A 11 -6.86 -11.46 -0.20
CA GLN A 11 -7.79 -11.65 0.92
C GLN A 11 -7.09 -11.42 2.27
N ARG A 12 -5.87 -11.95 2.44
CA ARG A 12 -5.03 -11.73 3.61
C ARG A 12 -4.66 -10.25 3.77
N ASN A 13 -4.30 -9.57 2.68
CA ASN A 13 -3.90 -8.16 2.72
C ASN A 13 -5.04 -7.23 3.17
N ARG A 14 -6.29 -7.58 2.90
CA ARG A 14 -7.47 -6.87 3.44
C ARG A 14 -7.55 -6.94 4.97
N ILE A 15 -7.18 -8.07 5.56
CA ILE A 15 -7.16 -8.25 7.03
C ILE A 15 -6.04 -7.40 7.64
N ILE A 16 -4.85 -7.42 7.03
CA ILE A 16 -3.70 -6.61 7.49
C ILE A 16 -4.09 -5.12 7.53
N SER A 17 -4.60 -4.58 6.42
CA SER A 17 -5.02 -3.17 6.38
C SER A 17 -6.13 -2.85 7.38
N GLY A 18 -7.08 -3.78 7.58
CA GLY A 18 -8.19 -3.59 8.50
C GLY A 18 -7.77 -3.52 9.97
N LEU A 19 -6.78 -4.34 10.36
CA LEU A 19 -6.25 -4.37 11.72
C LEU A 19 -5.27 -3.24 12.02
N SER A 20 -4.69 -2.60 10.99
CA SER A 20 -3.78 -1.48 11.16
C SER A 20 -4.51 -0.19 11.52
N SER A 21 -3.89 0.66 12.35
CA SER A 21 -4.35 2.04 12.56
C SER A 21 -4.07 2.91 11.33
N ALA A 22 -2.87 2.74 10.76
CA ALA A 22 -2.43 3.41 9.54
C ALA A 22 -1.41 2.53 8.79
N LEU A 23 -1.12 2.86 7.53
CA LEU A 23 -0.15 2.15 6.70
C LEU A 23 0.94 3.09 6.19
N LEU A 24 2.18 2.61 6.11
CA LEU A 24 3.30 3.30 5.47
C LEU A 24 3.81 2.49 4.28
N ILE A 25 3.82 3.07 3.09
CA ILE A 25 4.43 2.50 1.90
C ILE A 25 5.86 3.02 1.77
N VAL A 26 6.83 2.14 1.99
CA VAL A 26 8.25 2.45 1.77
C VAL A 26 8.59 2.28 0.29
N GLU A 27 8.19 1.17 -0.33
CA GLU A 27 8.45 0.83 -1.73
C GLU A 27 7.26 0.09 -2.34
N ALA A 28 6.92 0.43 -3.58
CA ALA A 28 5.89 -0.25 -4.35
C ALA A 28 6.03 0.06 -5.84
N GLY A 29 6.33 -0.97 -6.64
CA GLY A 29 6.23 -0.89 -8.10
C GLY A 29 4.77 -0.95 -8.59
N ILE A 30 4.54 -0.63 -9.86
CA ILE A 30 3.21 -0.46 -10.48
C ILE A 30 2.28 -1.67 -10.31
N LYS A 31 2.82 -2.90 -10.29
CA LYS A 31 2.05 -4.15 -10.12
C LYS A 31 2.27 -4.81 -8.76
N SER A 32 2.74 -4.06 -7.76
CA SER A 32 3.07 -4.60 -6.44
C SER A 32 1.82 -5.01 -5.66
N GLY A 33 1.91 -6.14 -4.96
CA GLY A 33 0.91 -6.54 -3.97
C GLY A 33 0.75 -5.54 -2.82
N SER A 34 1.76 -4.69 -2.56
CA SER A 34 1.68 -3.60 -1.58
C SER A 34 0.61 -2.58 -1.96
N LEU A 35 0.42 -2.30 -3.26
CA LEU A 35 -0.63 -1.38 -3.73
C LEU A 35 -2.04 -1.94 -3.51
N ILE A 36 -2.19 -3.26 -3.55
CA ILE A 36 -3.46 -3.93 -3.23
C ILE A 36 -3.80 -3.67 -1.76
N THR A 37 -2.83 -3.82 -0.86
CA THR A 37 -3.01 -3.53 0.58
C THR A 37 -3.34 -2.07 0.82
N ALA A 38 -2.65 -1.16 0.13
CA ALA A 38 -2.89 0.28 0.22
C ALA A 38 -4.29 0.68 -0.26
N ASN A 39 -4.78 0.08 -1.35
CA ASN A 39 -6.13 0.31 -1.82
C ASN A 39 -7.19 -0.18 -0.83
N TYR A 40 -6.98 -1.34 -0.18
CA TYR A 40 -7.88 -1.79 0.88
C TYR A 40 -7.87 -0.83 2.07
N ALA A 41 -6.71 -0.31 2.47
CA ALA A 41 -6.61 0.67 3.54
C ALA A 41 -7.40 1.96 3.22
N LEU A 42 -7.24 2.52 2.02
CA LEU A 42 -8.02 3.69 1.58
C LEU A 42 -9.52 3.41 1.57
N GLN A 43 -9.95 2.26 1.05
CA GLN A 43 -11.37 1.85 1.06
C GLN A 43 -11.94 1.69 2.47
N GLN A 44 -11.09 1.35 3.45
CA GLN A 44 -11.45 1.22 4.86
C GLN A 44 -11.34 2.54 5.63
N GLY A 45 -10.98 3.64 4.97
CA GLY A 45 -10.79 4.95 5.60
C GLY A 45 -9.56 5.02 6.50
N LYS A 46 -8.54 4.19 6.26
CA LYS A 46 -7.28 4.21 6.99
C LYS A 46 -6.35 5.29 6.45
N GLU A 47 -5.58 5.90 7.34
CA GLU A 47 -4.49 6.79 6.94
C GLU A 47 -3.40 6.00 6.20
N LEU A 48 -2.88 6.61 5.14
CA LEU A 48 -1.87 6.02 4.28
C LEU A 48 -0.75 7.02 4.02
N PHE A 49 0.44 6.66 4.47
CA PHE A 49 1.66 7.42 4.31
C PHE A 49 2.52 6.80 3.22
N VAL A 50 3.25 7.65 2.50
CA VAL A 50 4.09 7.22 1.39
C VAL A 50 5.45 7.89 1.55
N LEU A 51 6.49 7.07 1.74
CA LEU A 51 7.85 7.58 1.74
C LEU A 51 8.20 8.00 0.29
N PRO A 52 8.89 9.12 0.04
CA PRO A 52 9.41 9.41 -1.29
C PRO A 52 10.42 8.34 -1.73
N GLY A 53 10.90 8.41 -2.95
CA GLY A 53 12.15 7.73 -3.28
C GLY A 53 12.65 8.13 -4.65
N LEU A 54 13.59 7.34 -5.17
CA LEU A 54 14.36 7.77 -6.33
C LEU A 54 13.48 7.87 -7.58
N LEU A 55 13.53 9.03 -8.23
CA LEU A 55 12.84 9.24 -9.50
C LEU A 55 13.46 8.33 -10.58
N GLY A 56 12.61 7.63 -11.34
CA GLY A 56 13.04 6.68 -12.37
C GLY A 56 13.38 5.29 -11.86
N ASP A 57 13.26 5.02 -10.56
CA ASP A 57 13.36 3.66 -10.02
C ASP A 57 11.99 2.95 -10.05
N SER A 58 11.92 1.86 -10.81
CA SER A 58 10.73 1.03 -10.97
C SER A 58 10.12 0.51 -9.67
N HIS A 59 10.89 0.38 -8.58
CA HIS A 59 10.39 -0.03 -7.27
C HIS A 59 9.55 1.07 -6.58
N PHE A 60 9.62 2.30 -7.07
CA PHE A 60 9.00 3.49 -6.48
C PHE A 60 7.83 4.03 -7.30
N GLU A 61 7.74 3.66 -8.59
CA GLU A 61 6.76 4.21 -9.54
C GLU A 61 5.29 3.97 -9.18
N GLY A 62 4.98 2.89 -8.45
CA GLY A 62 3.61 2.55 -8.06
C GLY A 62 3.02 3.51 -7.02
N LYS A 63 3.86 4.17 -6.22
CA LYS A 63 3.45 5.03 -5.10
C LYS A 63 2.65 6.26 -5.56
N SER A 64 2.97 6.81 -6.72
CA SER A 64 2.30 7.97 -7.32
C SER A 64 0.84 7.71 -7.67
N SER A 65 0.45 6.45 -7.91
CA SER A 65 -0.93 6.11 -8.24
C SER A 65 -1.86 6.26 -7.03
N VAL A 66 -1.38 5.91 -5.83
CA VAL A 66 -2.18 5.91 -4.60
C VAL A 66 -2.28 7.30 -3.99
N ALA A 67 -1.23 8.12 -4.12
CA ALA A 67 -1.25 9.51 -3.70
C ALA A 67 -2.35 10.33 -4.41
N LYS A 68 -2.70 9.98 -5.65
CA LYS A 68 -3.75 10.68 -6.42
C LYS A 68 -5.18 10.35 -5.98
N THR A 69 -5.38 9.26 -5.24
CA THR A 69 -6.72 8.73 -4.89
C THR A 69 -7.21 9.23 -3.51
N GLY A 70 -6.51 10.18 -2.88
CA GLY A 70 -6.96 10.83 -1.65
C GLY A 70 -6.33 10.29 -0.36
N GLY A 71 -5.23 9.53 -0.46
CA GLY A 71 -4.35 9.30 0.68
C GLY A 71 -3.61 10.60 0.99
N GLU A 72 -3.81 11.15 2.19
CA GLU A 72 -3.12 12.37 2.61
C GLU A 72 -1.61 12.12 2.58
N PHE A 73 -0.91 12.82 1.69
CA PHE A 73 0.55 12.72 1.56
C PHE A 73 1.17 13.47 2.75
N SER A 74 1.28 12.80 3.89
CA SER A 74 2.01 13.34 5.03
C SER A 74 3.46 12.86 4.95
N LEU A 75 4.31 13.80 4.52
CA LEU A 75 5.75 13.70 4.67
C LEU A 75 6.04 14.03 6.14
N PHE A 76 6.26 12.99 6.95
CA PHE A 76 6.42 13.01 8.40
C PHE A 76 5.10 13.20 9.19
N ALA A 77 4.82 12.20 10.02
CA ALA A 77 3.85 12.29 11.11
C ALA A 77 4.14 13.53 11.97
N ARG A 78 3.09 14.25 12.36
CA ARG A 78 3.17 15.29 13.37
C ARG A 78 3.70 14.75 14.69
#